data_AF-A0A841B0F9-F1
#
_entry.id   AF-A0A841B0F9-F1
#
_cell.length_a   1.000
_cell.length_b   1.000
_cell.length_c   1.000
_cell.angle_alpha   90.00
_cell.angle_beta   90.00
_cell.angle_gamma   90.00
#
_symmetry.space_group_name_H-M   'P 1'
#
loop_
_entity.id
_entity.type
_entity.pdbx_description
1 polymer ?
#
loop_
_entity_poly.entity_id
_entity_poly.type
_entity_poly.pdbx_seq_one_letter_code
_entity_poly.pdbx_strand_id
1 'polypeptide(L)'
;MTTVEAGTGRPRTTSVACRRQGGRYLAFAPDVDSAWYQDLLDSPQATLEIDGVPHAAYAVPLEDTERGVALHLLEVDAARGRAIADQLLVHHGELREALADARAELDGAPVSGRPAVRRELLGHCVTFCNGLRMHHLREDGAFTAIEKAHPGLAPALNRLREEHETVSRALLDLDDLLQGKGELETAALREEFERVAKGLEAHFAYEEANLVPALRGEGTPSP
;
A
#
# COMPACT_ATOMS: atom_id res chain seq x y z
N MET A 1 -19.07 2.86 7.60
CA MET A 1 -17.65 3.27 7.68
C MET A 1 -16.82 2.01 7.81
N THR A 2 -15.74 1.91 7.05
CA THR A 2 -14.87 0.73 7.03
C THR A 2 -13.48 1.13 7.50
N THR A 3 -13.02 0.52 8.58
CA THR A 3 -11.64 0.63 9.11
C THR A 3 -10.86 -0.64 8.76
N VAL A 4 -9.56 -0.67 9.04
CA VAL A 4 -8.72 -1.86 8.79
C VAL A 4 -8.12 -2.33 10.11
N GLU A 5 -8.30 -3.61 10.43
CA GLU A 5 -7.87 -4.19 11.70
C GLU A 5 -6.34 -4.23 11.83
N ALA A 6 -5.83 -3.55 12.86
CA ALA A 6 -4.41 -3.52 13.18
C ALA A 6 -3.83 -4.93 13.32
N GLY A 7 -2.76 -5.21 12.57
CA GLY A 7 -2.06 -6.50 12.57
C GLY A 7 -2.64 -7.59 11.65
N THR A 8 -3.94 -7.60 11.33
CA THR A 8 -4.51 -8.59 10.37
C THR A 8 -4.75 -8.03 8.98
N GLY A 9 -4.89 -6.70 8.85
CA GLY A 9 -5.20 -6.04 7.58
C GLY A 9 -6.64 -6.28 7.08
N ARG A 10 -7.52 -6.87 7.89
CA ARG A 10 -8.90 -7.18 7.49
C ARG A 10 -9.82 -5.96 7.56
N PRO A 11 -10.74 -5.77 6.60
CA PRO A 11 -11.71 -4.67 6.65
C PRO A 11 -12.75 -4.90 7.75
N ARG A 12 -13.05 -3.86 8.52
CA ARG A 12 -14.10 -3.84 9.55
C ARG A 12 -15.15 -2.78 9.23
N THR A 13 -16.29 -3.22 8.68
CA THR A 13 -17.42 -2.32 8.41
C THR A 13 -18.26 -2.10 9.66
N THR A 14 -18.30 -0.85 10.14
CA THR A 14 -19.11 -0.41 11.28
C THR A 14 -20.13 0.65 10.86
N SER A 15 -21.37 0.49 11.33
CA SER A 15 -22.41 1.53 11.20
C SER A 15 -22.21 2.61 12.26
N VAL A 16 -21.57 3.71 11.88
CA VAL A 16 -21.32 4.87 12.75
C VAL A 16 -21.99 6.10 12.15
N ALA A 17 -22.76 6.82 12.97
CA ALA A 17 -23.42 8.05 12.55
C ALA A 17 -22.37 9.14 12.26
N CYS A 18 -22.25 9.52 10.99
CA CYS A 18 -21.33 10.56 10.51
C CYS A 18 -22.11 11.83 10.17
N ARG A 19 -21.78 12.97 10.79
CA ARG A 19 -22.37 14.27 10.48
C ARG A 19 -21.39 15.12 9.68
N ARG A 20 -21.80 15.62 8.52
CA ARG A 20 -21.00 16.60 7.76
C ARG A 20 -20.86 17.91 8.54
N GLN A 21 -19.63 18.43 8.63
CA GLN A 21 -19.32 19.74 9.21
C GLN A 21 -18.30 20.45 8.31
N GLY A 22 -18.77 21.36 7.45
CA GLY A 22 -17.92 22.03 6.46
C GLY A 22 -17.33 21.05 5.43
N GLY A 23 -16.00 21.03 5.33
CA GLY A 23 -15.24 20.12 4.45
C GLY A 23 -14.90 18.75 5.04
N ARG A 24 -15.34 18.46 6.28
CA ARG A 24 -15.07 17.19 6.99
C ARG A 24 -16.36 16.52 7.44
N TYR A 25 -16.26 15.27 7.87
CA TYR A 25 -17.28 14.54 8.61
C TYR A 25 -16.86 14.37 10.07
N LEU A 26 -17.82 14.26 10.97
CA LEU A 26 -17.62 13.93 12.38
C LEU A 26 -18.30 12.61 12.67
N ALA A 27 -17.54 11.61 13.11
CA ALA A 27 -18.07 10.35 13.62
C ALA A 27 -17.95 10.33 15.15
N PHE A 28 -19.08 10.16 15.83
CA PHE A 28 -19.13 10.10 17.29
C PHE A 28 -18.71 8.71 17.80
N ALA A 29 -17.80 8.68 18.77
CA ALA A 29 -17.25 7.48 19.37
C ALA A 29 -17.60 7.42 20.87
N PRO A 30 -18.83 6.99 21.24
CA PRO A 30 -19.22 6.93 22.66
C PRO A 30 -18.31 5.99 23.47
N ASP A 31 -17.95 4.88 22.84
CA ASP A 31 -17.02 3.87 23.31
C ASP A 31 -15.70 3.99 22.54
N VAL A 32 -14.66 4.47 23.23
CA VAL A 32 -13.30 4.62 22.67
C VAL A 32 -12.51 3.31 22.68
N ASP A 33 -12.96 2.31 23.43
CA ASP A 33 -12.35 0.97 23.46
C ASP A 33 -12.90 0.08 22.33
N SER A 34 -13.86 0.60 21.55
CA SER A 34 -14.45 -0.09 20.40
C SER A 34 -13.42 -0.34 19.30
N ALA A 35 -13.46 -1.54 18.71
CA ALA A 35 -12.41 -2.00 17.79
C ALA A 35 -12.17 -1.08 16.59
N TRP A 36 -13.23 -0.49 16.00
CA TRP A 36 -13.07 0.47 14.89
C TRP A 36 -12.37 1.78 15.31
N TYR A 37 -12.51 2.20 16.56
CA TYR A 37 -11.84 3.40 17.06
C TYR A 37 -10.36 3.11 17.32
N GLN A 38 -10.05 1.93 17.88
CA GLN A 38 -8.67 1.45 18.04
C GLN A 38 -7.99 1.25 16.67
N ASP A 39 -8.68 0.64 15.69
CA ASP A 39 -8.22 0.55 14.30
C ASP A 39 -7.82 1.95 13.75
N LEU A 40 -8.56 3.02 14.11
CA LEU A 40 -8.27 4.39 13.68
C LEU A 40 -7.11 5.07 14.45
N LEU A 41 -6.80 4.63 15.66
CA LEU A 41 -5.64 5.14 16.41
C LEU A 41 -4.34 4.53 15.86
N ASP A 42 -4.34 3.22 15.60
CA ASP A 42 -3.23 2.53 14.94
C ASP A 42 -3.14 2.90 13.45
N SER A 43 -4.28 3.26 12.85
CA SER A 43 -4.43 3.40 11.41
C SER A 43 -5.44 4.50 11.04
N PRO A 44 -5.01 5.79 11.02
CA PRO A 44 -5.90 6.95 10.90
C PRO A 44 -6.49 7.22 9.50
N GLN A 45 -7.17 6.24 8.88
CA GLN A 45 -8.09 6.46 7.76
C GLN A 45 -9.26 5.46 7.81
N ALA A 46 -10.35 5.80 7.12
CA ALA A 46 -11.46 4.91 6.86
C ALA A 46 -12.07 5.17 5.49
N THR A 47 -12.83 4.20 4.98
CA THR A 47 -13.76 4.42 3.86
C THR A 47 -15.14 4.76 4.41
N LEU A 48 -15.68 5.92 3.99
CA LEU A 48 -17.04 6.35 4.27
C LEU A 48 -17.91 6.04 3.05
N GLU A 49 -19.04 5.37 3.25
CA GLU A 49 -20.09 5.35 2.24
C GLU A 49 -20.95 6.61 2.42
N ILE A 50 -21.01 7.43 1.37
CA ILE A 50 -21.79 8.65 1.28
C ILE A 50 -22.69 8.50 0.06
N ASP A 51 -24.01 8.49 0.26
CA ASP A 51 -25.01 8.30 -0.79
C ASP A 51 -24.77 7.05 -1.69
N GLY A 52 -24.19 5.99 -1.11
CA GLY A 52 -23.86 4.73 -1.80
C GLY A 52 -22.52 4.74 -2.55
N VAL A 53 -21.74 5.83 -2.46
CA VAL A 53 -20.40 5.96 -3.06
C VAL A 53 -19.34 5.81 -1.95
N PRO A 54 -18.28 5.00 -2.15
CA PRO A 54 -17.16 4.95 -1.22
C PRO A 54 -16.26 6.18 -1.36
N HIS A 55 -15.90 6.77 -0.22
CA HIS A 55 -14.96 7.88 -0.10
C HIS A 55 -13.91 7.56 0.95
N ALA A 56 -12.64 7.54 0.54
CA ALA A 56 -11.53 7.46 1.47
C ALA A 56 -11.43 8.75 2.32
N ALA A 57 -11.08 8.62 3.60
CA ALA A 57 -10.96 9.76 4.51
C ALA A 57 -9.87 9.53 5.57
N TYR A 58 -9.03 10.54 5.81
CA TYR A 58 -8.08 10.55 6.92
C TYR A 58 -8.78 10.92 8.23
N ALA A 59 -8.52 10.16 9.29
CA ALA A 59 -9.13 10.33 10.60
C ALA A 59 -8.20 11.10 11.55
N VAL A 60 -8.74 12.13 12.22
CA VAL A 60 -8.08 12.89 13.28
C VAL A 60 -8.93 12.75 14.55
N PRO A 61 -8.44 12.14 15.64
CA PRO A 61 -9.14 12.15 16.92
C PRO A 61 -9.47 13.57 17.37
N LEU A 62 -10.67 13.77 17.92
CA LEU A 62 -11.05 15.06 18.51
C LEU A 62 -10.38 15.24 19.87
N GLU A 63 -9.86 16.44 20.13
CA GLU A 63 -9.37 16.83 21.46
C GLU A 63 -10.56 17.15 22.40
N ASP A 64 -10.50 16.63 23.62
CA ASP A 64 -11.35 16.91 24.81
C ASP A 64 -12.89 17.06 24.65
N THR A 65 -13.62 16.44 25.59
CA THR A 65 -15.09 16.47 25.76
C THR A 65 -15.96 15.93 24.60
N GLU A 66 -15.60 16.13 23.34
CA GLU A 66 -16.24 15.48 22.19
C GLU A 66 -15.55 14.14 21.88
N ARG A 67 -16.10 13.01 22.34
CA ARG A 67 -15.56 11.69 22.00
C ARG A 67 -15.86 11.36 20.53
N GLY A 68 -14.86 11.36 19.65
CA GLY A 68 -15.05 11.07 18.24
C GLY A 68 -13.83 11.32 17.36
N VAL A 69 -14.03 11.16 16.06
CA VAL A 69 -13.02 11.44 15.03
C VAL A 69 -13.55 12.42 14.00
N ALA A 70 -12.68 13.29 13.53
CA ALA A 70 -12.84 14.11 12.34
C ALA A 70 -12.32 13.35 11.11
N LEU A 71 -13.15 13.22 10.09
CA LEU A 71 -12.86 12.48 8.88
C LEU A 71 -12.73 13.45 7.70
N HIS A 72 -11.52 13.58 7.19
CA HIS A 72 -11.14 14.49 6.11
C HIS A 72 -11.08 13.70 4.80
N LEU A 73 -11.99 13.95 3.87
CA LEU A 73 -12.02 13.19 2.61
C LEU A 73 -10.71 13.34 1.84
N LEU A 74 -10.21 12.22 1.33
CA LEU A 74 -9.05 12.16 0.44
C LEU A 74 -9.53 12.35 -0.99
N GLU A 75 -9.10 13.44 -1.61
CA GLU A 75 -9.42 13.80 -2.98
C GLU A 75 -8.13 13.83 -3.81
N VAL A 76 -8.17 13.26 -5.01
CA VAL A 76 -7.05 13.30 -5.97
C VAL A 76 -7.35 14.35 -7.02
N ASP A 77 -6.86 15.57 -6.78
CA ASP A 77 -6.81 16.61 -7.82
C ASP A 77 -5.60 16.40 -8.76
N ALA A 78 -5.51 17.19 -9.83
CA ALA A 78 -4.43 17.06 -10.81
C ALA A 78 -3.01 17.33 -10.27
N ALA A 79 -2.86 18.12 -9.20
CA ALA A 79 -1.56 18.32 -8.56
C ALA A 79 -1.21 17.13 -7.65
N ARG A 80 -2.19 16.61 -6.92
CA ARG A 80 -2.06 15.40 -6.11
C ARG A 80 -1.78 14.16 -6.96
N GLY A 81 -2.45 14.02 -8.11
CA GLY A 81 -2.23 12.92 -9.06
C GLY A 81 -0.79 12.88 -9.56
N ARG A 82 -0.25 14.02 -10.05
CA ARG A 82 1.16 14.13 -10.43
C ARG A 82 2.11 13.76 -9.29
N ALA A 83 1.87 14.27 -8.08
CA ALA A 83 2.70 13.94 -6.92
C ALA A 83 2.69 12.43 -6.59
N ILE A 84 1.54 11.75 -6.70
CA ILE A 84 1.44 10.30 -6.53
C ILE A 84 2.24 9.58 -7.62
N ALA A 85 2.10 9.96 -8.89
CA ALA A 85 2.84 9.35 -10.00
C ALA A 85 4.36 9.55 -9.88
N ASP A 86 4.80 10.71 -9.41
CA ASP A 86 6.23 11.00 -9.20
C ASP A 86 6.80 10.19 -8.02
N GLN A 87 6.06 10.06 -6.91
CA GLN A 87 6.47 9.21 -5.78
C GLN A 87 6.50 7.72 -6.15
N LEU A 88 5.54 7.24 -6.93
CA LEU A 88 5.49 5.86 -7.42
C LEU A 88 6.76 5.52 -8.23
N LEU A 89 7.11 6.37 -9.19
CA LEU A 89 8.30 6.19 -10.03
C LEU A 89 9.61 6.23 -9.23
N VAL A 90 9.70 7.08 -8.20
CA VAL A 90 10.86 7.13 -7.30
C VAL A 90 10.99 5.80 -6.54
N HIS A 91 9.92 5.34 -5.87
CA HIS A 91 9.97 4.11 -5.09
C HIS A 91 10.22 2.87 -5.94
N HIS A 92 9.64 2.78 -7.14
CA HIS A 92 9.94 1.69 -8.07
C HIS A 92 11.39 1.74 -8.59
N GLY A 93 11.97 2.93 -8.75
CA GLY A 93 13.41 3.09 -9.04
C GLY A 93 14.28 2.54 -7.92
N GLU A 94 14.04 2.99 -6.68
CA GLU A 94 14.75 2.54 -5.47
C GLU A 94 14.68 1.01 -5.28
N LEU A 95 13.49 0.42 -5.50
CA LEU A 95 13.29 -1.03 -5.41
C LEU A 95 14.01 -1.81 -6.51
N ARG A 96 14.05 -1.30 -7.75
CA ARG A 96 14.80 -1.91 -8.86
C ARG A 96 16.30 -1.89 -8.64
N GLU A 97 16.85 -0.77 -8.16
CA GLU A 97 18.27 -0.66 -7.81
C GLU A 97 18.64 -1.67 -6.72
N ALA A 98 17.82 -1.77 -5.66
CA ALA A 98 18.10 -2.70 -4.58
C ALA A 98 17.96 -4.18 -5.00
N LEU A 99 17.00 -4.52 -5.87
CA LEU A 99 16.90 -5.85 -6.49
C LEU A 99 18.15 -6.19 -7.31
N ALA A 100 18.75 -5.22 -8.01
CA ALA A 100 20.00 -5.43 -8.75
C ALA A 100 21.19 -5.65 -7.79
N ASP A 101 21.29 -4.89 -6.70
CA ASP A 101 22.32 -5.10 -5.66
C ASP A 101 22.20 -6.47 -4.98
N ALA A 102 20.98 -6.91 -4.65
CA ALA A 102 20.74 -8.23 -4.06
C ALA A 102 21.06 -9.38 -5.04
N ARG A 103 20.83 -9.18 -6.34
CA ARG A 103 21.28 -10.12 -7.39
C ARG A 103 22.80 -10.21 -7.44
N ALA A 104 23.49 -9.07 -7.42
CA ALA A 104 24.95 -9.01 -7.40
C ALA A 104 25.56 -9.68 -6.14
N GLU A 105 24.91 -9.55 -4.97
CA GLU A 105 25.28 -10.28 -3.75
C GLU A 105 25.20 -11.80 -3.95
N LEU A 106 24.11 -12.30 -4.56
CA LEU A 106 23.94 -13.73 -4.85
C LEU A 106 24.94 -14.25 -5.90
N ASP A 107 25.37 -13.39 -6.83
CA ASP A 107 26.43 -13.65 -7.81
C ASP A 107 27.86 -13.64 -7.21
N GLY A 108 28.00 -13.34 -5.92
CA GLY A 108 29.29 -13.31 -5.24
C GLY A 108 30.13 -12.07 -5.56
N ALA A 109 29.51 -11.00 -6.08
CA ALA A 109 30.18 -9.71 -6.19
C ALA A 109 30.50 -9.15 -4.78
N PRO A 110 31.64 -8.46 -4.59
CA PRO A 110 32.00 -7.91 -3.29
C PRO A 110 31.09 -6.73 -2.93
N VAL A 111 30.06 -7.00 -2.12
CA VAL A 111 29.17 -5.98 -1.55
C VAL A 111 29.94 -5.12 -0.54
N SER A 112 29.74 -3.81 -0.59
CA SER A 112 30.45 -2.81 0.21
C SER A 112 30.00 -2.77 1.68
N GLY A 113 30.39 -3.79 2.44
CA GLY A 113 30.49 -3.73 3.91
C GLY A 113 29.18 -3.70 4.71
N ARG A 114 28.01 -3.89 4.09
CA ARG A 114 26.72 -3.99 4.80
C ARG A 114 26.37 -5.42 5.20
N PRO A 115 25.69 -5.66 6.34
CA PRO A 115 25.22 -7.00 6.71
C PRO A 115 24.07 -7.48 5.79
N ALA A 116 24.39 -8.29 4.78
CA ALA A 116 23.44 -8.98 3.89
C ALA A 116 22.35 -8.06 3.30
N VAL A 117 22.71 -7.32 2.23
CA VAL A 117 21.82 -6.40 1.50
C VAL A 117 20.52 -7.08 1.11
N ARG A 118 20.55 -8.37 0.73
CA ARG A 118 19.34 -9.18 0.48
C ARG A 118 18.33 -9.20 1.64
N ARG A 119 18.78 -9.25 2.91
CA ARG A 119 17.89 -9.25 4.10
C ARG A 119 17.46 -7.84 4.50
N GLU A 120 18.32 -6.85 4.32
CA GLU A 120 17.93 -5.44 4.46
C GLU A 120 16.86 -5.08 3.43
N LEU A 121 17.05 -5.50 2.17
CA LEU A 121 16.07 -5.37 1.09
C LEU A 121 14.79 -6.14 1.37
N LEU A 122 14.83 -7.41 1.77
CA LEU A 122 13.59 -8.16 2.01
C LEU A 122 12.86 -7.66 3.25
N GLY A 123 13.57 -7.27 4.30
CA GLY A 123 13.00 -6.49 5.40
C GLY A 123 12.34 -5.20 4.91
N HIS A 124 12.97 -4.48 3.97
CA HIS A 124 12.43 -3.26 3.38
C HIS A 124 11.22 -3.53 2.47
N CYS A 125 11.32 -4.43 1.49
CA CYS A 125 10.24 -4.85 0.59
C CYS A 125 9.07 -5.46 1.35
N VAL A 126 9.30 -6.28 2.39
CA VAL A 126 8.20 -6.74 3.26
C VAL A 126 7.62 -5.55 4.02
N THR A 127 8.44 -4.68 4.62
CA THR A 127 7.98 -3.46 5.32
C THR A 127 7.36 -2.41 4.38
N PHE A 128 7.60 -2.49 3.06
CA PHE A 128 7.11 -1.62 1.99
C PHE A 128 5.92 -2.22 1.20
N CYS A 129 5.78 -3.54 1.10
CA CYS A 129 4.65 -4.23 0.46
C CYS A 129 3.59 -4.66 1.48
N ASN A 130 3.97 -5.24 2.64
CA ASN A 130 3.12 -5.05 3.83
C ASN A 130 2.98 -3.55 4.05
N GLY A 131 4.04 -2.77 3.77
CA GLY A 131 4.08 -1.31 3.63
C GLY A 131 3.13 -0.65 2.60
N LEU A 132 2.34 -1.46 1.90
CA LEU A 132 1.21 -1.05 1.05
C LEU A 132 -0.14 -1.67 1.55
N ARG A 133 -0.18 -2.26 2.78
CA ARG A 133 -1.33 -2.61 3.69
C ARG A 133 -1.15 -2.12 5.20
N MET A 134 -1.63 -0.92 5.65
CA MET A 134 -1.07 -0.13 6.82
C MET A 134 -0.77 1.41 6.61
N HIS A 135 0.45 1.95 6.84
CA HIS A 135 0.96 3.34 6.50
C HIS A 135 0.75 3.83 5.03
N HIS A 136 -0.39 4.50 4.77
CA HIS A 136 -1.04 4.95 3.51
C HIS A 136 -2.50 4.44 3.39
N LEU A 137 -2.85 3.48 4.23
CA LEU A 137 -4.18 3.08 4.70
C LEU A 137 -5.23 2.64 3.69
N ARG A 138 -4.91 1.68 2.82
CA ARG A 138 -3.67 1.43 2.08
C ARG A 138 -4.16 0.60 0.90
N GLU A 139 -3.84 1.06 -0.30
CA GLU A 139 -4.61 0.80 -1.53
C GLU A 139 -6.09 1.17 -1.46
N ASP A 140 -6.97 0.53 -0.68
CA ASP A 140 -8.41 0.84 -0.78
C ASP A 140 -8.74 2.32 -0.53
N GLY A 141 -8.02 3.03 0.34
CA GLY A 141 -8.15 4.49 0.45
C GLY A 141 -7.67 5.25 -0.81
N ALA A 142 -6.44 4.98 -1.25
CA ALA A 142 -5.81 5.66 -2.38
C ALA A 142 -6.45 5.28 -3.71
N PHE A 143 -6.63 3.99 -3.98
CA PHE A 143 -7.33 3.44 -5.13
C PHE A 143 -8.79 3.83 -5.14
N THR A 144 -9.53 3.92 -4.03
CA THR A 144 -10.89 4.52 -4.06
C THR A 144 -10.82 5.98 -4.51
N ALA A 145 -9.86 6.77 -4.01
CA ALA A 145 -9.73 8.17 -4.41
C ALA A 145 -9.27 8.33 -5.88
N ILE A 146 -8.40 7.45 -6.37
CA ILE A 146 -7.93 7.39 -7.76
C ILE A 146 -9.04 6.86 -8.69
N GLU A 147 -9.79 5.84 -8.31
CA GLU A 147 -10.94 5.28 -9.04
C GLU A 147 -12.07 6.31 -9.13
N LYS A 148 -12.34 7.05 -8.05
CA LYS A 148 -13.28 8.16 -8.04
C LYS A 148 -12.86 9.29 -8.99
N ALA A 149 -11.57 9.61 -9.06
CA ALA A 149 -11.02 10.63 -9.96
C ALA A 149 -10.88 10.14 -11.42
N HIS A 150 -10.64 8.84 -11.60
CA HIS A 150 -10.34 8.18 -12.87
C HIS A 150 -11.08 6.82 -12.98
N PRO A 151 -12.41 6.79 -13.16
CA PRO A 151 -13.19 5.54 -13.13
C PRO A 151 -12.78 4.47 -14.16
N GLY A 152 -12.12 4.89 -15.25
CA GLY A 152 -11.57 3.97 -16.25
C GLY A 152 -10.44 3.06 -15.73
N LEU A 153 -9.83 3.39 -14.57
CA LEU A 153 -8.77 2.57 -13.96
C LEU A 153 -9.29 1.39 -13.13
N ALA A 154 -10.59 1.30 -12.84
CA ALA A 154 -11.14 0.25 -11.95
C ALA A 154 -10.66 -1.19 -12.28
N PRO A 155 -10.55 -1.64 -13.56
CA PRO A 155 -10.01 -2.96 -13.88
C PRO A 155 -8.53 -3.12 -13.51
N ALA A 156 -7.72 -2.07 -13.68
CA ALA A 156 -6.30 -2.10 -13.34
C ALA A 156 -6.09 -2.08 -11.81
N LEU A 157 -6.83 -1.23 -11.10
CA LEU A 157 -6.78 -1.13 -9.63
C LEU A 157 -7.20 -2.43 -8.96
N ASN A 158 -8.21 -3.13 -9.50
CA ASN A 158 -8.61 -4.46 -9.02
C ASN A 158 -7.52 -5.51 -9.22
N ARG A 159 -6.85 -5.51 -10.39
CA ARG A 159 -5.70 -6.41 -10.62
C ARG A 159 -4.53 -6.10 -9.70
N LEU A 160 -4.22 -4.82 -9.45
CA LEU A 160 -3.12 -4.42 -8.58
C LEU A 160 -3.32 -4.90 -7.13
N ARG A 161 -4.54 -4.81 -6.59
CA ARG A 161 -4.91 -5.41 -5.29
C ARG A 161 -4.62 -6.92 -5.23
N GLU A 162 -4.97 -7.67 -6.28
CA GLU A 162 -4.69 -9.12 -6.38
C GLU A 162 -3.19 -9.45 -6.50
N GLU A 163 -2.45 -8.61 -7.24
CA GLU A 163 -1.00 -8.74 -7.39
C GLU A 163 -0.26 -8.44 -6.09
N HIS A 164 -0.64 -7.39 -5.34
CA HIS A 164 -0.01 -7.06 -4.06
C HIS A 164 -0.17 -8.16 -3.01
N GLU A 165 -1.34 -8.81 -2.93
CA GLU A 165 -1.52 -9.98 -2.07
C GLU A 165 -0.60 -11.16 -2.48
N THR A 166 -0.28 -11.28 -3.76
CA THR A 166 0.61 -12.32 -4.30
C THR A 166 2.09 -11.97 -4.07
N VAL A 167 2.47 -10.71 -4.28
CA VAL A 167 3.81 -10.16 -4.00
C VAL A 167 4.12 -10.23 -2.51
N SER A 168 3.18 -9.85 -1.63
CA SER A 168 3.33 -9.93 -0.18
C SER A 168 3.64 -11.35 0.29
N ARG A 169 2.93 -12.37 -0.24
CA ARG A 169 3.21 -13.79 0.02
C ARG A 169 4.60 -14.21 -0.47
N ALA A 170 4.93 -13.93 -1.73
CA ALA A 170 6.22 -14.31 -2.31
C ALA A 170 7.44 -13.68 -1.60
N LEU A 171 7.29 -12.44 -1.08
CA LEU A 171 8.32 -11.78 -0.28
C LEU A 171 8.50 -12.42 1.10
N LEU A 172 7.41 -12.87 1.74
CA LEU A 172 7.48 -13.59 3.02
C LEU A 172 8.12 -14.97 2.85
N ASP A 173 7.72 -15.74 1.82
CA ASP A 173 8.29 -17.06 1.51
C ASP A 173 9.82 -16.97 1.28
N LEU A 174 10.28 -15.91 0.60
CA LEU A 174 11.69 -15.65 0.34
C LEU A 174 12.45 -15.16 1.59
N ASP A 175 11.83 -14.39 2.49
CA ASP A 175 12.45 -14.02 3.77
C ASP A 175 12.60 -15.23 4.70
N ASP A 176 11.59 -16.10 4.80
CA ASP A 176 11.66 -17.35 5.57
C ASP A 176 12.81 -18.26 5.09
N LEU A 177 13.00 -18.37 3.77
CA LEU A 177 14.14 -19.08 3.18
C LEU A 177 15.47 -18.45 3.62
N LEU A 178 15.59 -17.12 3.64
CA LEU A 178 16.80 -16.43 4.10
C LEU A 178 17.07 -16.48 5.61
N GLN A 179 16.05 -16.75 6.42
CA GLN A 179 16.16 -16.96 7.86
C GLN A 179 16.51 -18.42 8.22
N GLY A 180 16.27 -19.36 7.30
CA GLY A 180 16.58 -20.79 7.47
C GLY A 180 18.05 -21.08 7.80
N LYS A 181 18.30 -21.83 8.88
CA LYS A 181 19.66 -22.26 9.31
C LYS A 181 20.19 -23.50 8.59
N GLY A 182 19.49 -23.99 7.57
CA GLY A 182 19.88 -25.18 6.80
C GLY A 182 20.82 -24.84 5.64
N GLU A 183 21.51 -25.85 5.12
CA GLU A 183 22.18 -25.76 3.83
C GLU A 183 21.13 -25.64 2.71
N LEU A 184 20.66 -24.42 2.46
CA LEU A 184 20.06 -24.09 1.17
C LEU A 184 21.15 -24.28 0.12
N GLU A 185 20.93 -25.17 -0.85
CA GLU A 185 21.74 -25.12 -2.06
C GLU A 185 21.56 -23.74 -2.68
N THR A 186 22.68 -23.02 -2.87
CA THR A 186 22.69 -21.64 -3.38
C THR A 186 21.92 -21.47 -4.69
N ALA A 187 21.80 -22.55 -5.48
CA ALA A 187 20.99 -22.63 -6.68
C ALA A 187 19.48 -22.46 -6.43
N ALA A 188 18.92 -23.09 -5.40
CA ALA A 188 17.48 -23.02 -5.09
C ALA A 188 17.08 -21.64 -4.55
N LEU A 189 17.90 -21.06 -3.65
CA LEU A 189 17.69 -19.68 -3.17
C LEU A 189 17.77 -18.66 -4.31
N ARG A 190 18.70 -18.87 -5.23
CA ARG A 190 18.83 -18.05 -6.44
C ARG A 190 17.61 -18.18 -7.34
N GLU A 191 17.16 -19.40 -7.65
CA GLU A 191 15.97 -19.61 -8.49
C GLU A 191 14.71 -18.97 -7.88
N GLU A 192 14.56 -19.05 -6.55
CA GLU A 192 13.51 -18.34 -5.82
C GLU A 192 13.62 -16.82 -5.99
N PHE A 193 14.78 -16.24 -5.67
CA PHE A 193 15.03 -14.81 -5.80
C PHE A 193 14.76 -14.31 -7.22
N GLU A 194 15.23 -15.03 -8.24
CA GLU A 194 14.98 -14.71 -9.66
C GLU A 194 13.49 -14.69 -9.99
N ARG A 195 12.71 -15.63 -9.44
CA ARG A 195 11.26 -15.70 -9.63
C ARG A 195 10.57 -14.49 -8.99
N VAL A 196 10.91 -14.15 -7.75
CA VAL A 196 10.32 -13.01 -7.01
C VAL A 196 10.70 -11.69 -7.68
N ALA A 197 11.98 -11.48 -8.01
CA ALA A 197 12.45 -10.26 -8.68
C ALA A 197 11.78 -10.04 -10.05
N LYS A 198 11.59 -11.11 -10.84
CA LYS A 198 10.85 -11.04 -12.10
C LYS A 198 9.37 -10.73 -11.92
N GLY A 199 8.75 -11.25 -10.85
CA GLY A 199 7.37 -10.94 -10.49
C GLY A 199 7.18 -9.47 -10.13
N LEU A 200 8.08 -8.94 -9.28
CA LEU A 200 8.11 -7.53 -8.90
C LEU A 200 8.27 -6.60 -10.10
N GLU A 201 9.24 -6.87 -11.00
CA GLU A 201 9.44 -6.04 -12.19
C GLU A 201 8.20 -6.03 -13.10
N ALA A 202 7.56 -7.18 -13.31
CA ALA A 202 6.36 -7.26 -14.13
C ALA A 202 5.16 -6.52 -13.51
N HIS A 203 5.07 -6.52 -12.18
CA HIS A 203 4.08 -5.79 -11.40
C HIS A 203 4.32 -4.27 -11.45
N PHE A 204 5.54 -3.80 -11.16
CA PHE A 204 5.92 -2.38 -11.26
C PHE A 204 5.65 -1.81 -12.66
N ALA A 205 6.04 -2.55 -13.70
CA ALA A 205 5.79 -2.15 -15.09
C ALA A 205 4.30 -2.10 -15.44
N TYR A 206 3.48 -2.98 -14.86
CA TYR A 206 2.02 -2.94 -15.04
C TYR A 206 1.39 -1.74 -14.33
N GLU A 207 1.77 -1.47 -13.08
CA GLU A 207 1.27 -0.33 -12.32
C GLU A 207 1.64 1.00 -12.99
N GLU A 208 2.92 1.18 -13.34
CA GLU A 208 3.41 2.38 -14.02
C GLU A 208 2.66 2.63 -15.33
N ALA A 209 2.49 1.61 -16.17
CA ALA A 209 1.84 1.74 -17.47
C ALA A 209 0.35 2.13 -17.38
N ASN A 210 -0.33 1.79 -16.30
CA ASN A 210 -1.76 2.09 -16.12
C ASN A 210 -1.98 3.38 -15.31
N LEU A 211 -1.27 3.56 -14.19
CA LEU A 211 -1.53 4.66 -13.26
C LEU A 211 -0.85 5.97 -13.69
N VAL A 212 0.42 5.93 -14.13
CA VAL A 212 1.21 7.17 -14.39
C VAL A 212 0.56 8.07 -15.45
N PRO A 213 0.09 7.58 -16.62
CA PRO A 213 -0.53 8.46 -17.62
C PRO A 213 -1.78 9.14 -17.05
N ALA A 214 -2.69 8.34 -16.49
CA ALA A 214 -3.96 8.82 -15.93
C ALA A 214 -3.74 9.86 -14.81
N LEU A 215 -2.86 9.58 -13.85
CA LEU A 215 -2.54 10.45 -12.73
C LEU A 215 -1.83 11.75 -13.14
N ARG A 216 -1.05 11.74 -14.23
CA ARG A 216 -0.44 12.95 -14.80
C ARG A 216 -1.40 13.79 -15.63
N GLY A 217 -2.51 13.20 -16.09
CA GLY A 217 -3.43 13.80 -17.07
C GLY A 217 -2.98 13.59 -18.52
N GLU A 218 -2.04 12.68 -18.74
CA GLU A 218 -1.61 12.23 -20.06
C GLU A 218 -2.55 11.10 -20.48
N GLY A 219 -3.42 11.35 -21.46
CA GLY A 219 -4.50 10.41 -21.81
C GLY A 219 -4.00 8.99 -22.10
N THR A 220 -4.74 7.97 -21.66
CA THR A 220 -4.39 6.57 -21.91
C THR A 220 -4.14 6.33 -23.39
N PRO A 221 -3.03 5.67 -23.77
CA PRO A 221 -2.90 5.16 -25.13
C PRO A 221 -4.07 4.22 -25.41
N SER A 222 -4.84 4.52 -26.46
CA SER A 222 -5.85 3.61 -27.00
C SER A 222 -5.19 2.29 -27.45
N PRO A 223 -5.94 1.17 -27.46
CA PRO A 223 -5.41 -0.17 -27.73
C PRO A 223 -4.79 -0.35 -29.12
#